data_AF-A0A2V9H9X2-F1
#
_entry.id   AF-A0A2V9H9X2-F1
#
_cell.length_a   1.000
_cell.length_b   1.000
_cell.length_c   1.000
_cell.angle_alpha   90.00
_cell.angle_beta   90.00
_cell.angle_gamma   90.00
#
_symmetry.space_group_name_H-M   'P 1'
#
loop_
_entity.id
_entity.type
_entity.pdbx_description
1 polymer ?
#
loop_
_entity_poly.entity_id
_entity_poly.type
_entity_poly.pdbx_seq_one_letter_code
_entity_poly.pdbx_strand_id
1 'polypeptide(L)'
;SYKWLSRFLKCKYFDASSLAECMLAVILGNKPPGWVIVLVDQTTVNGVEVVNAAIPFQGRAVPVAWVDFEYPWKTIDPASQNTIERYLLTWLGLAVPRGVRLILIFDRGYARVELIKDL
;
A
#
# COMPACT_ATOMS: atom_id res chain seq x y z
N SER A 1 14.83 19.45 18.69
CA SER A 1 14.18 18.91 17.48
C SER A 1 13.17 17.77 17.76
N TYR A 2 13.30 16.96 18.81
CA TYR A 2 12.36 15.84 19.10
C TYR A 2 10.89 16.20 19.40
N LYS A 3 10.63 17.41 19.94
CA LYS A 3 9.27 17.85 20.30
C LYS A 3 8.30 17.88 19.13
N TRP A 4 8.76 18.36 17.96
CA TRP A 4 7.91 18.50 16.78
C TRP A 4 7.63 17.15 16.12
N LEU A 5 8.66 16.30 15.99
CA LEU A 5 8.49 14.94 15.51
C LEU A 5 7.50 14.15 16.39
N SER A 6 7.65 14.23 17.72
CA SER A 6 6.71 13.55 18.63
C SER A 6 5.28 14.06 18.49
N ARG A 7 5.07 15.36 18.23
CA ARG A 7 3.75 15.93 17.95
C ARG A 7 3.18 15.44 16.63
N PHE A 8 4.01 15.38 15.59
CA PHE A 8 3.60 14.89 14.28
C PHE A 8 3.17 13.41 14.36
N LEU A 9 3.98 12.56 14.98
CA LEU A 9 3.68 11.13 15.16
C LEU A 9 2.43 10.87 16.03
N LYS A 10 2.01 11.84 16.85
CA LYS A 10 0.79 11.76 17.68
C LYS A 10 -0.40 12.52 17.07
N CYS A 11 -0.27 13.04 15.86
CA CYS A 11 -1.32 13.81 15.23
C CYS A 11 -2.45 12.90 14.75
N LYS A 12 -3.60 12.92 15.44
CA LYS A 12 -4.78 12.12 15.08
C LYS A 12 -5.40 12.47 13.72
N TYR A 13 -5.02 13.60 13.13
CA TYR A 13 -5.49 14.03 11.81
C TYR A 13 -4.54 13.60 10.69
N PHE A 14 -3.41 13.00 11.04
CA PHE A 14 -2.47 12.44 10.08
C PHE A 14 -2.68 10.94 10.03
N ASP A 15 -3.19 10.46 8.90
CA ASP A 15 -3.20 9.05 8.56
C ASP A 15 -2.00 8.77 7.64
N ALA A 16 -1.05 7.97 8.12
CA ALA A 16 0.15 7.67 7.35
C ALA A 16 -0.16 6.81 6.12
N SER A 17 -1.17 5.94 6.25
CA SER A 17 -1.63 5.11 5.15
C SER A 17 -2.20 5.99 4.03
N SER A 18 -2.78 7.16 4.38
CA SER A 18 -3.41 8.10 3.44
C SER A 18 -2.48 8.83 2.47
N LEU A 19 -1.21 8.45 2.38
CA LEU A 19 -0.19 9.14 1.60
C LEU A 19 0.10 8.50 0.24
N ALA A 20 -0.66 7.49 -0.17
CA ALA A 20 -0.40 6.74 -1.40
C ALA A 20 -0.25 7.65 -2.64
N GLU A 21 -1.16 8.61 -2.83
CA GLU A 21 -1.12 9.55 -3.95
C GLU A 21 0.17 10.38 -3.97
N CYS A 22 0.56 10.90 -2.79
CA CYS A 22 1.78 11.69 -2.63
C CYS A 22 3.03 10.85 -2.88
N MET A 23 3.08 9.62 -2.36
CA MET A 23 4.22 8.72 -2.53
C MET A 23 4.39 8.31 -3.99
N LEU A 24 3.29 7.96 -4.67
CA LEU A 24 3.29 7.66 -6.10
C LEU A 24 3.74 8.86 -6.92
N ALA A 25 3.24 10.06 -6.64
CA ALA A 25 3.66 11.27 -7.33
C ALA A 25 5.16 11.57 -7.15
N VAL A 26 5.70 11.37 -5.94
CA VAL A 26 7.12 11.57 -5.65
C VAL A 26 8.00 10.58 -6.42
N ILE A 27 7.63 9.29 -6.44
CA ILE A 27 8.44 8.25 -7.08
C ILE A 27 8.33 8.29 -8.60
N LEU A 28 7.13 8.50 -9.14
CA LEU A 28 6.89 8.53 -10.59
C LEU A 28 7.29 9.87 -11.21
N GLY A 29 7.32 10.95 -10.41
CA GLY A 29 7.69 12.28 -10.85
C GLY A 29 6.68 12.93 -11.81
N ASN A 30 7.07 14.07 -12.38
CA ASN A 30 6.20 14.90 -13.23
C ASN A 30 5.93 14.31 -14.63
N LYS A 31 6.71 13.31 -15.05
CA LYS A 31 6.57 12.64 -16.35
C LYS A 31 6.54 11.14 -16.12
N PRO A 32 5.44 10.61 -15.56
CA PRO A 32 5.37 9.21 -15.21
C PRO A 32 5.44 8.34 -16.47
N PRO A 33 6.05 7.15 -16.39
CA PRO A 33 6.01 6.19 -17.49
C PRO A 33 4.57 5.72 -17.74
N GLY A 34 4.26 5.26 -18.95
CA GLY A 34 2.93 4.72 -19.26
C GLY A 34 2.56 3.45 -18.47
N TRP A 35 3.53 2.83 -17.79
CA TRP A 35 3.31 1.72 -16.87
C TRP A 35 4.37 1.67 -15.77
N VAL A 36 4.05 1.05 -14.64
CA VAL A 36 5.00 0.80 -13.54
C VAL A 36 4.74 -0.56 -12.88
N ILE A 37 5.81 -1.22 -12.44
CA ILE A 37 5.72 -2.43 -11.63
C ILE A 37 5.48 -2.05 -10.17
N VAL A 38 4.50 -2.72 -9.56
CA VAL A 38 4.22 -2.63 -8.13
C VAL A 38 4.31 -4.04 -7.55
N LEU A 39 5.23 -4.22 -6.61
CA LEU A 39 5.36 -5.42 -5.80
C LEU A 39 4.33 -5.34 -4.68
N VAL A 40 3.54 -6.39 -4.50
CA VAL A 40 2.61 -6.50 -3.37
C VAL A 40 3.06 -7.66 -2.51
N ASP A 41 3.31 -7.38 -1.24
CA ASP A 41 3.77 -8.33 -0.25
C ASP A 41 3.06 -8.12 1.10
N GLN A 42 3.19 -9.10 1.98
CA GLN A 42 2.79 -8.98 3.37
C GLN A 42 3.98 -9.31 4.26
N THR A 43 4.12 -8.52 5.31
CA THR A 43 5.14 -8.70 6.34
C THR A 43 4.55 -8.44 7.73
N THR A 44 5.25 -8.89 8.76
CA THR A 44 4.87 -8.68 10.15
C THR A 44 5.88 -7.78 10.83
N VAL A 45 5.41 -6.71 11.47
CA VAL A 45 6.24 -5.79 12.26
C VAL A 45 5.71 -5.78 13.69
N ASN A 46 6.48 -6.35 14.63
CA ASN A 46 6.13 -6.40 16.06
C ASN A 46 4.70 -6.93 16.35
N GLY A 47 4.23 -7.92 15.59
CA GLY A 47 2.90 -8.52 15.75
C GLY A 47 1.77 -7.80 15.01
N VAL A 48 2.08 -6.71 14.31
CA VAL A 48 1.17 -6.04 13.37
C VAL A 48 1.45 -6.58 11.97
N GLU A 49 0.41 -7.07 11.31
CA GLU A 49 0.48 -7.50 9.92
C GLU A 49 0.35 -6.28 9.01
N VAL A 50 1.17 -6.23 7.97
CA VAL A 50 1.19 -5.11 7.02
C VAL A 50 1.15 -5.69 5.62
N VAL A 51 0.06 -5.42 4.89
CA VAL A 51 0.02 -5.60 3.43
C VAL A 51 0.56 -4.34 2.81
N ASN A 52 1.62 -4.47 2.02
CA ASN A 52 2.36 -3.35 1.47
C ASN A 52 2.43 -3.46 -0.06
N ALA A 53 2.46 -2.30 -0.70
CA ALA A 53 2.71 -2.13 -2.10
C ALA A 53 3.95 -1.26 -2.28
N ALA A 54 4.91 -1.73 -3.08
CA ALA A 54 6.20 -1.08 -3.27
C ALA A 54 6.61 -1.00 -4.75
N ILE A 55 7.25 0.09 -5.14
CA ILE A 55 7.81 0.25 -6.48
C ILE A 55 9.32 -0.05 -6.43
N PRO A 56 9.84 -0.91 -7.33
CA PRO A 56 11.29 -1.06 -7.50
C PRO A 56 11.90 0.25 -8.00
N PHE A 57 12.72 0.88 -7.16
CA PHE A 57 13.40 2.13 -7.49
C PHE A 57 14.85 2.07 -7.01
N GLN A 58 15.80 2.28 -7.93
CA GLN A 58 17.25 2.27 -7.64
C GLN A 58 17.73 1.05 -6.84
N GLY A 59 17.25 -0.15 -7.20
CA GLY A 59 17.62 -1.41 -6.55
C GLY A 59 16.96 -1.65 -5.18
N ARG A 60 15.98 -0.84 -4.80
CA ARG A 60 15.21 -1.00 -3.55
C ARG A 60 13.72 -1.11 -3.85
N ALA A 61 13.01 -1.90 -3.06
CA ALA A 61 11.55 -1.83 -3.01
C ALA A 61 11.16 -0.64 -2.13
N VAL A 62 10.61 0.42 -2.72
CA VAL A 62 10.19 1.62 -2.00
C VAL A 62 8.68 1.53 -1.75
N PRO A 63 8.23 1.46 -0.48
CA PRO A 63 6.82 1.45 -0.13
C PRO A 63 6.09 2.67 -0.68
N VAL A 64 4.93 2.44 -1.29
CA VAL A 64 4.06 3.49 -1.83
C VAL A 64 2.69 3.52 -1.18
N ALA A 65 2.18 2.38 -0.73
CA ALA A 65 0.94 2.28 0.00
C ALA A 65 0.99 1.05 0.89
N TRP A 66 0.29 1.08 2.03
CA TRP A 66 0.19 -0.07 2.91
C TRP A 66 -1.12 -0.01 3.70
N VAL A 67 -1.51 -1.15 4.23
CA VAL A 67 -2.61 -1.30 5.19
C VAL A 67 -2.12 -2.23 6.29
N ASP A 68 -2.27 -1.79 7.53
CA ASP A 68 -1.89 -2.54 8.71
C ASP A 68 -3.12 -3.07 9.47
N PHE A 69 -2.96 -4.22 10.10
CA PHE A 69 -4.01 -4.84 10.91
C PHE A 69 -3.43 -5.78 11.96
N GLU A 70 -4.25 -6.12 12.96
CA GLU A 70 -3.88 -7.06 14.02
C GLU A 70 -4.87 -8.22 14.08
N TYR A 71 -4.37 -9.41 14.42
CA TYR A 71 -5.18 -10.54 14.83
C TYR A 71 -5.38 -10.58 16.36
N PRO A 72 -6.54 -11.05 16.86
CA PRO A 72 -7.78 -11.25 16.12
C PRO A 72 -8.31 -9.93 15.57
N TRP A 73 -9.02 -9.95 14.44
CA TRP A 73 -9.52 -8.75 13.76
C TRP A 73 -10.26 -7.80 14.71
N LYS A 74 -9.74 -6.57 14.90
CA LYS A 74 -10.36 -5.56 15.79
C LYS A 74 -11.00 -4.39 15.04
N THR A 75 -10.63 -4.19 13.78
CA THR A 75 -10.80 -2.90 13.08
C THR A 75 -11.62 -2.97 11.80
N ILE A 76 -11.95 -4.17 11.28
CA ILE A 76 -12.57 -4.33 9.96
C ILE A 76 -13.71 -5.34 10.02
N ASP A 77 -14.85 -5.00 9.40
CA ASP A 77 -16.02 -5.85 9.20
C ASP A 77 -16.50 -5.73 7.73
N PRO A 78 -16.55 -6.83 6.93
CA PRO A 78 -16.20 -8.19 7.30
C PRO A 78 -14.69 -8.39 7.44
N ALA A 79 -14.34 -9.02 8.55
CA ALA A 79 -12.99 -9.41 8.94
C ALA A 79 -12.42 -10.47 7.99
N SER A 80 -11.78 -10.03 6.91
CA SER A 80 -11.09 -10.93 5.98
C SER A 80 -9.83 -10.30 5.41
N GLN A 81 -8.81 -11.13 5.22
CA GLN A 81 -7.59 -10.73 4.54
C GLN A 81 -7.87 -10.25 3.10
N ASN A 82 -8.80 -10.91 2.40
CA ASN A 82 -9.24 -10.50 1.06
C ASN A 82 -9.79 -9.06 1.08
N THR A 83 -10.50 -8.64 2.13
CA THR A 83 -11.04 -7.28 2.26
C THR A 83 -9.93 -6.23 2.28
N ILE A 84 -8.87 -6.45 3.05
CA ILE A 84 -7.72 -5.53 3.13
C ILE A 84 -6.94 -5.48 1.84
N GLU A 85 -6.65 -6.65 1.25
CA GLU A 85 -5.94 -6.74 -0.01
C GLU A 85 -6.70 -5.96 -1.09
N ARG A 86 -8.03 -6.16 -1.17
CA ARG A 86 -8.90 -5.40 -2.09
C ARG A 86 -8.87 -3.91 -1.81
N TYR A 87 -8.93 -3.50 -0.55
CA TYR A 87 -8.88 -2.09 -0.19
C TYR A 87 -7.58 -1.45 -0.67
N LEU A 88 -6.43 -2.07 -0.39
CA LEU A 88 -5.12 -1.60 -0.84
C LEU A 88 -5.05 -1.50 -2.38
N LEU A 89 -5.48 -2.54 -3.10
CA LEU A 89 -5.42 -2.57 -4.55
C LEU A 89 -6.36 -1.54 -5.20
N THR A 90 -7.57 -1.40 -4.66
CA THR A 90 -8.54 -0.38 -5.10
C THR A 90 -7.94 1.00 -4.91
N TRP A 91 -7.32 1.25 -3.75
CA TRP A 91 -6.72 2.53 -3.46
C TRP A 91 -5.53 2.84 -4.37
N LEU A 92 -4.63 1.89 -4.61
CA LEU A 92 -3.55 2.07 -5.58
C LEU A 92 -4.07 2.44 -6.97
N GLY A 93 -5.14 1.77 -7.41
CA GLY A 93 -5.80 2.08 -8.67
C GLY A 93 -6.43 3.47 -8.73
N LEU A 94 -6.88 4.02 -7.60
CA LEU A 94 -7.39 5.39 -7.51
C LEU A 94 -6.28 6.44 -7.38
N ALA A 95 -5.20 6.08 -6.69
CA ALA A 95 -4.07 6.95 -6.39
C ALA A 95 -3.09 7.12 -7.57
N VAL A 96 -3.09 6.17 -8.51
CA VAL A 96 -2.16 6.20 -9.65
C VAL A 96 -2.42 7.40 -10.57
N PRO A 97 -1.38 8.10 -11.04
CA PRO A 97 -1.53 9.17 -12.02
C PRO A 97 -2.24 8.68 -13.30
N ARG A 98 -3.07 9.55 -13.89
CA ARG A 98 -3.78 9.25 -15.13
C ARG A 98 -2.81 8.85 -16.25
N GLY A 99 -3.17 7.80 -16.99
CA GLY A 99 -2.38 7.29 -18.11
C GLY A 99 -1.23 6.34 -17.72
N VAL A 100 -1.07 6.05 -16.43
CA VAL A 100 -0.10 5.07 -15.93
C VAL A 100 -0.82 3.76 -15.62
N ARG A 101 -0.35 2.67 -16.24
CA ARG A 101 -0.84 1.31 -15.96
C ARG A 101 -0.03 0.66 -14.83
N LEU A 102 -0.70 0.15 -13.81
CA LEU A 102 -0.07 -0.65 -12.77
C LEU A 102 0.11 -2.10 -13.24
N ILE A 103 1.33 -2.63 -13.10
CA ILE A 103 1.64 -4.05 -13.28
C ILE A 103 1.91 -4.62 -11.89
N LEU A 104 0.91 -5.29 -11.34
CA LEU A 104 0.97 -5.85 -9.99
C LEU A 104 1.70 -7.20 -10.02
N ILE A 105 2.71 -7.34 -9.17
CA ILE A 105 3.46 -8.59 -8.96
C ILE A 105 3.21 -9.04 -7.53
N PHE A 106 2.63 -10.22 -7.40
CA PHE A 106 2.36 -10.85 -6.12
C PHE A 106 3.20 -12.10 -5.94
N ASP A 107 3.42 -12.49 -4.68
CA ASP A 107 3.92 -13.82 -4.38
C ASP A 107 2.85 -14.92 -4.61
N ARG A 108 3.26 -16.19 -4.51
CA ARG A 108 2.36 -17.34 -4.69
C ARG A 108 1.23 -17.43 -3.65
N GLY A 109 1.38 -16.81 -2.48
CA GLY A 109 0.37 -16.79 -1.42
C GLY A 109 -0.88 -16.01 -1.81
N TYR A 110 -0.75 -15.08 -2.76
CA TYR A 110 -1.84 -14.30 -3.34
C TYR A 110 -2.47 -14.92 -4.58
N ALA A 111 -2.11 -16.16 -4.96
CA ALA A 111 -2.70 -16.87 -6.10
C ALA A 111 -4.17 -17.31 -5.87
N ARG A 112 -4.94 -16.53 -5.08
CA ARG A 112 -6.35 -16.77 -4.79
C ARG A 112 -7.19 -16.24 -5.94
N VAL A 113 -8.04 -17.13 -6.46
CA VAL A 113 -8.90 -16.88 -7.62
C VAL A 113 -9.81 -15.66 -7.44
N GLU A 114 -10.25 -15.36 -6.22
CA GLU A 114 -11.14 -14.22 -5.95
C GLU A 114 -10.47 -12.86 -6.13
N LEU A 115 -9.20 -12.69 -5.72
CA LEU A 115 -8.51 -11.41 -5.85
C LEU A 115 -8.25 -11.07 -7.32
N ILE A 116 -7.93 -12.09 -8.13
CA ILE A 116 -7.65 -11.95 -9.56
C ILE A 116 -8.92 -11.63 -10.37
N LYS A 117 -10.10 -12.09 -9.93
CA LYS A 117 -11.37 -11.87 -10.65
C LYS A 117 -11.82 -10.42 -10.69
N ASP A 118 -11.37 -9.61 -9.74
CA ASP A 118 -11.85 -8.25 -9.51
C ASP A 118 -10.81 -7.16 -9.87
N LEU A 119 -9.69 -7.57 -10.49
CA LEU A 119 -8.64 -6.71 -11.06
C LEU A 119 -8.81 -6.57 -12.58
#